data_AF-A0A4Z2EKG8-F1
#
_entry.id   AF-A0A4Z2EKG8-F1
#
_cell.length_a   1.000
_cell.length_b   1.000
_cell.length_c   1.000
_cell.angle_alpha   90.00
_cell.angle_beta   90.00
_cell.angle_gamma   90.00
#
_symmetry.space_group_name_H-M   'P 1'
#
loop_
_entity.id
_entity.type
_entity.pdbx_description
1 polymer ?
#
loop_
_entity_poly.entity_id
_entity_poly.type
_entity_poly.pdbx_seq_one_letter_code
_entity_poly.pdbx_strand_id
1 'polypeptide(L)'
;MLVERIDEDKDGFVTVEEMKDWIKHAQKRWIYDDVDRQWKSHDLNGDEAVSWEEYKNATYGYILDDPDPDDGFSYRQMMDRDERRFKMANQDNDMKANKEEFTAFLHPEEYDHMKDIVVLVSDEHSGVKRCH
;
A
#
# COMPACT_ATOMS: atom_id res chain seq x y z
N MET A 1 12.56 16.38 25.64
CA MET A 1 11.59 17.35 25.07
C MET A 1 11.43 17.08 23.58
N LEU A 2 10.35 17.50 22.91
CA LEU A 2 10.09 17.22 21.48
C LEU A 2 11.26 17.62 20.56
N VAL A 3 11.96 18.70 20.93
CA VAL A 3 13.11 19.27 20.23
C VAL A 3 14.29 18.30 20.11
N GLU A 4 14.59 17.52 21.16
CA GLU A 4 15.66 16.50 21.17
C GLU A 4 15.39 15.30 20.24
N ARG A 5 14.15 15.16 19.74
CA ARG A 5 13.79 14.13 18.77
C ARG A 5 13.82 14.61 17.32
N ILE A 6 13.93 15.93 17.12
CA ILE A 6 13.94 16.58 15.80
C ILE A 6 15.38 16.93 15.43
N ASP A 7 16.16 17.40 16.41
CA ASP A 7 17.59 17.68 16.32
C ASP A 7 18.38 16.37 16.13
N GLU A 8 18.72 16.05 14.88
CA GLU A 8 19.33 14.78 14.48
C GLU A 8 20.85 14.84 14.58
N ASP A 9 21.43 16.01 14.31
CA ASP A 9 22.87 16.26 14.45
C ASP A 9 23.30 16.64 15.89
N LYS A 10 22.32 16.86 16.78
CA LYS A 10 22.48 17.21 18.19
C LYS A 10 23.24 18.52 18.37
N ASP A 11 23.12 19.43 17.42
CA ASP A 11 23.75 20.75 17.48
C ASP A 11 23.02 21.73 18.43
N GLY A 12 21.84 21.32 18.93
CA GLY A 12 21.01 22.08 19.86
C GLY A 12 20.05 23.07 19.18
N PHE A 13 20.03 23.11 17.85
CA PHE A 13 19.13 23.87 17.02
C PHE A 13 18.24 22.91 16.21
N VAL A 14 17.15 23.44 15.67
CA VAL A 14 16.30 22.70 14.73
C VAL A 14 16.28 23.49 13.45
N THR A 15 16.92 22.96 12.43
CA THR A 15 16.94 23.57 11.10
C THR A 15 15.65 23.26 10.34
N VAL A 16 15.36 24.05 9.29
CA VAL A 16 14.19 23.82 8.42
C VAL A 16 14.28 22.48 7.69
N GLU A 17 15.51 21.99 7.45
CA GLU A 17 15.76 20.70 6.81
C GLU A 17 15.42 19.55 7.76
N GLU A 18 15.94 19.58 8.98
CA GLU A 18 15.60 18.58 10.02
C GLU A 18 14.12 18.58 10.37
N MET A 19 13.47 19.75 10.40
CA MET A 19 12.04 19.82 10.64
C MET A 19 11.24 19.16 9.49
N LYS A 20 11.66 19.35 8.23
CA LYS A 20 11.04 18.67 7.08
C LYS A 20 11.29 17.17 7.13
N ASP A 21 12.49 16.74 7.48
CA ASP A 21 12.83 15.33 7.53
C ASP A 21 12.16 14.63 8.71
N TRP A 22 12.01 15.31 9.85
CA TRP A 22 11.20 14.83 10.96
C TRP A 22 9.72 14.71 10.61
N ILE A 23 9.15 15.66 9.86
CA ILE A 23 7.76 15.56 9.37
C ILE A 23 7.60 14.33 8.46
N LYS A 24 8.51 14.12 7.51
CA LYS A 24 8.51 12.91 6.65
C LYS A 24 8.69 11.64 7.48
N HIS A 25 9.60 11.63 8.45
CA HIS A 25 9.87 10.49 9.30
C HIS A 25 8.66 10.14 10.19
N ALA A 26 7.99 11.17 10.72
CA ALA A 26 6.77 11.01 11.50
C ALA A 26 5.63 10.45 10.64
N GLN A 27 5.46 10.91 9.39
CA GLN A 27 4.51 10.34 8.44
C GLN A 27 4.82 8.88 8.13
N LYS A 28 6.08 8.56 7.84
CA LYS A 28 6.52 7.18 7.60
C LYS A 28 6.24 6.27 8.78
N ARG A 29 6.42 6.73 10.02
CA ARG A 29 6.12 5.93 11.21
C ARG A 29 4.65 5.51 11.28
N TRP A 30 3.73 6.41 10.98
CA TRP A 30 2.29 6.09 10.94
C TRP A 30 1.98 5.07 9.85
N ILE A 31 2.61 5.21 8.68
CA ILE A 31 2.49 4.27 7.56
C ILE A 31 3.02 2.90 7.97
N TYR A 32 4.22 2.81 8.55
CA TYR A 32 4.78 1.55 9.01
C TYR A 32 3.94 0.88 10.10
N ASP A 33 3.39 1.65 11.03
CA ASP A 33 2.51 1.10 12.07
C ASP A 33 1.18 0.60 11.48
N ASP A 34 0.65 1.26 10.45
CA ASP A 34 -0.56 0.81 9.76
C ASP A 34 -0.30 -0.43 8.92
N VAL A 35 0.78 -0.42 8.14
CA VAL A 35 1.25 -1.56 7.38
C VAL A 35 1.53 -2.74 8.30
N ASP A 36 2.19 -2.57 9.44
CA ASP A 36 2.48 -3.67 10.37
C ASP A 36 1.21 -4.32 10.94
N ARG A 37 0.16 -3.52 11.18
CA ARG A 37 -1.15 -4.04 11.60
C ARG A 37 -1.81 -4.85 10.49
N GLN A 38 -1.88 -4.29 9.27
CA GLN A 38 -2.48 -4.95 8.11
C GLN A 38 -1.71 -6.20 7.71
N TRP A 39 -0.39 -6.12 7.77
CA TRP A 39 0.53 -7.22 7.51
C TRP A 39 0.22 -8.41 8.42
N LYS A 40 0.13 -8.19 9.73
CA LYS A 40 -0.17 -9.24 10.70
C LYS A 40 -1.55 -9.87 10.52
N SER A 41 -2.52 -9.16 9.94
CA SER A 41 -3.82 -9.74 9.63
C SER A 41 -3.84 -10.54 8.32
N HIS A 42 -2.89 -10.30 7.42
CA HIS A 42 -2.81 -10.96 6.12
C HIS A 42 -1.77 -12.09 6.06
N ASP A 43 -0.71 -12.01 6.85
CA ASP A 43 0.28 -13.09 7.05
C ASP A 43 -0.32 -14.16 7.96
N LEU A 44 -1.09 -15.08 7.35
CA LEU A 44 -1.77 -16.16 8.06
C LEU A 44 -0.85 -17.35 8.33
N ASN A 45 0.20 -17.51 7.52
CA ASN A 45 1.13 -18.62 7.59
C ASN A 45 2.37 -18.32 8.48
N GLY A 46 2.60 -17.05 8.83
CA GLY A 46 3.72 -16.57 9.63
C GLY A 46 5.07 -16.66 8.92
N ASP A 47 5.11 -16.57 7.58
CA ASP A 47 6.32 -16.71 6.77
C ASP A 47 7.04 -15.38 6.50
N GLU A 48 6.62 -14.31 7.18
CA GLU A 48 7.13 -12.96 6.98
C GLU A 48 7.02 -12.51 5.52
N ALA A 49 6.01 -13.03 4.81
CA ALA A 49 5.56 -12.54 3.52
C ALA A 49 4.02 -12.61 3.45
N VAL A 50 3.40 -11.75 2.63
CA VAL A 50 1.98 -11.90 2.30
C VAL A 50 1.90 -12.47 0.91
N SER A 51 1.37 -13.67 0.73
CA SER A 51 1.13 -14.21 -0.61
C SER A 51 -0.12 -13.63 -1.25
N TRP A 52 -0.19 -13.64 -2.59
CA TRP A 52 -1.39 -13.22 -3.31
C TRP A 52 -2.65 -13.99 -2.86
N GLU A 53 -2.53 -15.29 -2.60
CA GLU A 53 -3.65 -16.11 -2.14
C GLU A 53 -4.12 -15.73 -0.73
N GLU A 54 -3.20 -15.37 0.17
CA GLU A 54 -3.56 -14.89 1.51
C GLU A 54 -4.27 -13.53 1.46
N TYR A 55 -3.73 -12.60 0.67
CA TYR A 55 -4.37 -11.30 0.45
C TYR A 55 -5.77 -11.47 -0.14
N LYS A 56 -5.91 -12.32 -1.16
CA LYS A 56 -7.18 -12.62 -1.80
C LYS A 56 -8.17 -13.24 -0.83
N ASN A 57 -7.74 -14.20 -0.02
CA ASN A 57 -8.62 -14.85 0.95
C ASN A 57 -9.04 -13.90 2.08
N ALA A 58 -8.14 -13.05 2.55
CA ALA A 58 -8.45 -12.08 3.60
C ALA A 58 -9.34 -10.92 3.10
N THR A 59 -9.15 -10.48 1.85
CA THR A 59 -9.89 -9.34 1.26
C THR A 59 -11.22 -9.76 0.64
N TYR A 60 -11.21 -10.88 -0.09
CA TYR A 60 -12.35 -11.36 -0.89
C TYR A 60 -12.98 -12.65 -0.34
N GLY A 61 -12.41 -13.29 0.68
CA GLY A 61 -12.93 -14.57 1.21
C GLY A 61 -14.36 -14.47 1.75
N TYR A 62 -14.76 -13.31 2.27
CA TYR A 62 -16.13 -13.07 2.74
C TYR A 62 -17.13 -12.77 1.59
N ILE A 63 -16.62 -12.37 0.43
CA ILE A 63 -17.40 -11.99 -0.75
C ILE A 63 -17.74 -13.21 -1.59
N LEU A 64 -16.88 -14.24 -1.59
CA LEU A 64 -17.11 -15.49 -2.31
C LEU A 64 -18.32 -16.30 -1.78
N ASP A 65 -18.79 -16.00 -0.57
CA ASP A 65 -19.96 -16.65 0.05
C ASP A 65 -21.29 -15.94 -0.28
N ASP A 66 -21.26 -14.71 -0.80
CA ASP A 66 -22.45 -13.94 -1.18
C ASP A 66 -22.63 -13.98 -2.71
N PRO A 67 -23.79 -14.42 -3.25
CA PRO A 67 -24.02 -14.43 -4.68
C PRO A 67 -23.92 -13.01 -5.27
N ASP A 68 -23.08 -12.86 -6.31
CA ASP A 68 -22.81 -11.65 -7.11
C ASP A 68 -23.93 -10.59 -7.02
N PRO A 69 -23.67 -9.36 -6.55
CA PRO A 69 -24.60 -8.27 -6.77
C PRO A 69 -24.70 -8.03 -8.28
N ASP A 70 -25.93 -7.90 -8.78
CA ASP A 70 -26.32 -7.70 -10.19
C ASP A 70 -25.75 -6.38 -10.81
N ASP A 71 -24.90 -5.65 -10.08
CA ASP A 71 -24.19 -4.48 -10.54
C ASP A 71 -22.86 -4.92 -11.17
N GLY A 72 -22.66 -4.58 -12.45
CA GLY A 72 -21.62 -5.10 -13.35
C GLY A 72 -20.13 -4.91 -13.00
N PHE A 73 -19.75 -4.81 -11.73
CA PHE A 73 -18.39 -5.05 -11.25
C PHE A 73 -18.18 -6.54 -11.03
N SER A 74 -17.71 -7.24 -12.06
CA SER A 74 -17.31 -8.64 -11.89
C SER A 74 -16.17 -8.69 -10.87
N TYR A 75 -16.37 -9.38 -9.73
CA TYR A 75 -15.31 -9.55 -8.73
C TYR A 75 -14.00 -10.06 -9.34
N ARG A 76 -14.09 -10.89 -10.41
CA ARG A 76 -12.92 -11.30 -11.21
C ARG A 76 -12.13 -10.13 -11.77
N GLN A 77 -12.78 -9.07 -12.26
CA GLN A 77 -12.09 -7.90 -12.80
C GLN A 77 -11.36 -7.10 -11.72
N MET A 78 -11.95 -6.98 -10.52
CA MET A 78 -11.29 -6.34 -9.38
C MET A 78 -10.08 -7.17 -8.91
N MET A 79 -10.25 -8.49 -8.83
CA MET A 79 -9.17 -9.41 -8.48
C MET A 79 -8.03 -9.40 -9.50
N ASP A 80 -8.32 -9.47 -10.80
CA ASP A 80 -7.29 -9.42 -11.86
C ASP A 80 -6.51 -8.12 -11.82
N ARG A 81 -7.16 -7.02 -11.44
CA ARG A 81 -6.52 -5.70 -11.32
C ARG A 81 -5.59 -5.64 -10.11
N ASP A 82 -6.07 -6.09 -8.96
CA ASP A 82 -5.25 -6.15 -7.75
C ASP A 82 -4.09 -7.14 -7.92
N GLU A 83 -4.29 -8.24 -8.65
CA GLU A 83 -3.22 -9.20 -8.97
C GLU A 83 -2.12 -8.54 -9.81
N ARG A 84 -2.49 -7.72 -10.80
CA ARG A 84 -1.52 -6.97 -11.60
C ARG A 84 -0.74 -5.98 -10.76
N ARG A 85 -1.42 -5.27 -9.86
CA ARG A 85 -0.77 -4.33 -8.93
C ARG A 85 0.18 -5.05 -7.99
N PHE A 86 -0.25 -6.19 -7.47
CA PHE A 86 0.55 -7.04 -6.60
C PHE A 86 1.81 -7.57 -7.32
N LYS A 87 1.67 -8.04 -8.56
CA LYS A 87 2.83 -8.45 -9.38
C LYS A 87 3.77 -7.32 -9.73
N MET A 88 3.26 -6.10 -9.90
CA MET A 88 4.10 -4.92 -10.16
C MET A 88 4.83 -4.45 -8.90
N ALA A 89 4.23 -4.66 -7.73
CA ALA A 89 4.85 -4.43 -6.43
C ALA A 89 5.94 -5.43 -6.12
N ASN A 90 5.70 -6.68 -6.50
CA ASN A 90 6.66 -7.74 -6.39
C ASN A 90 7.82 -7.52 -7.37
N GLN A 91 8.96 -7.06 -6.86
CA GLN A 91 10.18 -6.82 -7.63
C GLN A 91 10.95 -8.12 -7.89
N ASP A 92 10.87 -9.09 -6.97
CA ASP A 92 11.61 -10.35 -7.04
C ASP A 92 10.89 -11.49 -7.82
N ASN A 93 9.64 -11.23 -8.23
CA ASN A 93 8.70 -12.12 -8.89
C ASN A 93 8.44 -13.45 -8.15
N ASP A 94 8.54 -13.48 -6.83
CA ASP A 94 8.30 -14.68 -6.02
C ASP A 94 6.80 -15.01 -5.75
N MET A 95 5.88 -14.21 -6.30
CA MET A 95 4.44 -14.22 -6.05
C MET A 95 4.02 -14.02 -4.57
N LYS A 96 4.91 -13.44 -3.78
CA LYS A 96 4.65 -12.92 -2.44
C LYS A 96 5.01 -11.44 -2.40
N ALA A 97 4.59 -10.74 -1.38
CA ALA A 97 5.02 -9.37 -1.15
C ALA A 97 5.71 -9.38 0.20
N ASN A 98 6.96 -8.94 0.23
CA ASN A 98 7.66 -8.67 1.48
C ASN A 98 7.13 -7.36 2.12
N LYS A 99 7.56 -7.03 3.34
CA LYS A 99 7.04 -5.87 4.07
C LYS A 99 7.24 -4.54 3.32
N GLU A 100 8.33 -4.40 2.59
CA GLU A 100 8.61 -3.20 1.79
C GLU A 100 7.71 -3.13 0.55
N GLU A 101 7.54 -4.25 -0.16
CA GLU A 101 6.68 -4.36 -1.34
C GLU A 101 5.20 -4.19 -0.99
N PHE A 102 4.77 -4.69 0.17
CA PHE A 102 3.41 -4.52 0.67
C PHE A 102 3.16 -3.11 1.18
N THR A 103 4.17 -2.47 1.78
CA THR A 103 4.11 -1.02 2.08
C THR A 103 3.92 -0.24 0.78
N ALA A 104 4.66 -0.59 -0.27
CA ALA A 104 4.54 0.06 -1.57
C ALA A 104 3.14 -0.18 -2.18
N PHE A 105 2.63 -1.41 -2.10
CA PHE A 105 1.28 -1.74 -2.57
C PHE A 105 0.18 -0.95 -1.85
N LEU A 106 0.27 -0.77 -0.53
CA LEU A 106 -0.70 0.00 0.26
C LEU A 106 -0.53 1.52 0.13
N HIS A 107 0.72 1.98 0.02
CA HIS A 107 1.09 3.39 -0.09
C HIS A 107 1.92 3.65 -1.35
N PRO A 108 1.34 3.47 -2.55
CA PRO A 108 2.06 3.66 -3.81
C PRO A 108 2.50 5.12 -4.00
N GLU A 109 1.89 6.06 -3.28
CA GLU A 109 2.28 7.48 -3.25
C GLU A 109 3.67 7.72 -2.63
N GLU A 110 4.16 6.83 -1.77
CA GLU A 110 5.47 6.96 -1.13
C GLU A 110 6.61 6.42 -2.02
N TYR A 111 6.28 5.61 -3.02
CA TYR A 111 7.27 4.92 -3.84
C TYR A 111 7.22 5.42 -5.28
N ASP A 112 8.32 6.03 -5.74
CA ASP A 112 8.40 6.59 -7.09
C ASP A 112 8.10 5.56 -8.20
N HIS A 113 8.44 4.29 -7.98
CA HIS A 113 8.17 3.20 -8.92
C HIS A 113 6.70 2.76 -8.97
N MET A 114 5.86 3.21 -8.02
CA MET A 114 4.43 2.93 -7.97
C MET A 114 3.53 4.14 -8.21
N LYS A 115 4.07 5.37 -8.20
CA LYS A 115 3.31 6.59 -8.48
C LYS A 115 2.62 6.56 -9.84
N ASP A 116 3.27 5.99 -10.86
CA ASP A 116 2.67 5.82 -12.20
C ASP A 116 1.50 4.82 -12.21
N ILE A 117 1.44 3.89 -11.26
CA ILE A 117 0.38 2.88 -11.13
C ILE A 117 -0.91 3.51 -10.61
N VAL A 118 -0.81 4.50 -9.70
CA VAL A 118 -1.98 5.21 -9.16
C VAL A 118 -2.70 5.98 -10.25
N VAL A 119 -1.95 6.63 -11.15
CA VAL A 119 -2.52 7.41 -12.26
C VAL A 119 -3.29 6.51 -13.23
N LEU A 120 -2.75 5.34 -13.59
CA LEU A 120 -3.45 4.37 -14.44
C LEU A 120 -4.77 3.87 -13.83
N VAL A 121 -4.88 3.86 -12.50
CA VAL A 121 -6.04 3.34 -11.78
C VAL A 121 -7.09 4.43 -11.53
N SER A 122 -6.64 5.67 -11.32
CA SER A 122 -7.52 6.84 -11.22
C SER A 122 -8.27 7.12 -12.53
N ASP A 123 -7.67 6.83 -13.69
CA ASP A 123 -8.35 6.97 -14.99
C ASP A 123 -9.48 5.95 -15.19
N GLU A 124 -9.46 4.78 -14.52
CA GLU A 124 -10.52 3.78 -14.63
C GLU A 124 -11.63 3.93 -13.57
N HIS A 125 -11.31 4.47 -12.37
CA HIS A 125 -12.35 4.85 -11.40
C HIS A 125 -13.01 6.19 -11.73
N SER A 126 -12.37 7.00 -12.56
CA SER A 126 -12.95 8.21 -13.10
C SER A 126 -13.81 7.88 -14.31
N GLY A 127 -15.06 7.51 -14.06
CA GLY A 127 -16.16 7.72 -15.00
C GLY A 127 -16.40 9.20 -15.34
N VAL A 128 -15.36 10.04 -15.40
CA VAL A 128 -15.45 11.39 -15.94
C VAL A 128 -15.37 11.25 -17.46
N LYS A 129 -16.57 11.22 -18.04
CA LYS A 129 -16.84 11.50 -19.44
C LYS A 129 -15.94 12.66 -19.89
N ARG A 130 -14.89 12.38 -20.67
CA ARG A 130 -14.31 13.38 -21.56
C ARG A 130 -15.39 13.68 -22.61
N CYS A 131 -16.21 14.69 -22.33
CA CYS A 131 -17.03 15.31 -23.36
C CYS A 131 -16.08 15.89 -24.41
N HIS A 132 -16.28 15.45 -25.64
CA HIS A 132 -15.63 15.98 -26.83
C HIS A 132 -16.27 17.31 -27.24
#